data_AF-A0A4C1UNG3-F1
#
_entry.id   AF-A0A4C1UNG3-F1
#
_cell.length_a   1.000
_cell.length_b   1.000
_cell.length_c   1.000
_cell.angle_alpha   90.00
_cell.angle_beta   90.00
_cell.angle_gamma   90.00
#
_symmetry.space_group_name_H-M   'P 1'
#
loop_
_entity.id
_entity.type
_entity.pdbx_description
1 polymer ?
#
loop_
_entity_poly.entity_id
_entity_poly.type
_entity_poly.pdbx_seq_one_letter_code
_entity_poly.pdbx_strand_id
1 'polypeptide(L)'
;MFKASYVDTRTSFTEHENMLRLRKSLRGKAKDAVRNLLNYSKNSETVMNALEKRFGRPDAIAIAEIQNLRTLQRPTDSPNSICEFAGDFTNIISSLRKLKKEYYLYNPEIIKCTLDKFTSAMKYRWFDFSAEQPQEEPDLIKMARF
;
A
#
# COMPACT_ATOMS: atom_id res chain seq x y z
N MET A 1 7.72 1.89 -11.31
CA MET A 1 9.20 1.86 -11.12
C MET A 1 9.82 3.26 -10.98
N PHE A 2 9.53 4.25 -11.85
CA PHE A 2 10.14 5.59 -11.78
C PHE A 2 9.89 6.37 -10.46
N LYS A 3 8.66 6.38 -9.92
CA LYS A 3 8.33 7.13 -8.69
C LYS A 3 9.22 6.73 -7.50
N ALA A 4 9.39 5.43 -7.27
CA ALA A 4 10.19 4.93 -6.15
C ALA A 4 11.67 5.37 -6.27
N SER A 5 12.28 5.17 -7.44
CA SER A 5 13.66 5.61 -7.72
C SER A 5 13.82 7.13 -7.63
N TYR A 6 12.82 7.90 -8.07
CA TYR A 6 12.82 9.36 -7.95
C TYR A 6 12.81 9.79 -6.48
N VAL A 7 11.90 9.25 -5.66
CA VAL A 7 11.77 9.61 -4.24
C VAL A 7 13.05 9.29 -3.47
N ASP A 8 13.66 8.15 -3.74
CA ASP A 8 14.88 7.68 -3.07
C ASP A 8 16.10 8.57 -3.38
N THR A 9 16.18 9.08 -4.61
CA THR A 9 17.39 9.78 -5.08
C THR A 9 17.23 11.29 -5.19
N ARG A 10 16.02 11.86 -5.06
CA ARG A 10 15.76 13.29 -5.36
C ARG A 10 16.68 14.26 -4.60
N THR A 11 17.10 13.94 -3.38
CA THR A 11 17.97 14.80 -2.56
C THR A 11 19.42 14.80 -3.03
N SER A 12 19.82 13.79 -3.80
CA SER A 12 21.16 13.67 -4.38
C SER A 12 21.31 14.41 -5.72
N PHE A 13 20.24 15.04 -6.20
CA PHE A 13 20.22 15.79 -7.46
C PHE A 13 19.68 17.20 -7.22
N THR A 14 20.14 18.16 -8.01
CA THR A 14 19.56 19.51 -8.02
C THR A 14 18.14 19.49 -8.57
N GLU A 15 17.32 20.51 -8.24
CA GLU A 15 15.96 20.64 -8.80
C GLU A 15 15.97 20.68 -10.33
N HIS A 16 17.00 21.28 -10.94
CA HIS A 16 17.16 21.30 -12.39
C HIS A 16 17.33 19.88 -12.95
N GLU A 17 18.22 19.07 -12.35
CA GLU A 17 18.44 17.69 -12.75
C GLU A 17 17.19 16.82 -12.51
N ASN A 18 16.50 16.99 -11.39
CA ASN A 18 15.24 16.30 -11.11
C ASN A 18 14.15 16.65 -12.14
N MET A 19 14.04 17.91 -12.54
CA MET A 19 13.15 18.34 -13.63
C MET A 19 13.53 17.73 -14.99
N LEU A 20 14.83 17.66 -15.31
CA LEU A 20 15.30 17.01 -16.53
C LEU A 20 14.98 15.51 -16.53
N ARG A 21 15.18 14.82 -15.40
CA ARG A 21 14.83 13.41 -15.22
C ARG A 21 13.34 13.17 -15.47
N LEU A 22 12.47 14.03 -14.93
CA LEU A 22 11.01 13.98 -15.18
C LEU A 22 10.67 14.21 -16.66
N ARG A 23 11.24 15.24 -17.29
CA ARG A 23 11.02 15.50 -18.73
C ARG A 23 11.46 14.32 -19.59
N LYS A 24 12.57 13.66 -19.22
CA LYS A 24 13.11 12.50 -19.93
C LYS A 24 12.30 11.23 -19.70
N SER A 25 11.68 11.03 -18.53
CA SER A 25 10.97 9.78 -18.22
C SER A 25 9.50 9.77 -18.66
N LEU A 26 8.84 10.93 -18.70
CA LEU A 26 7.41 11.01 -19.02
C LEU A 26 7.14 10.87 -20.52
N ARG A 27 6.12 10.07 -20.87
CA ARG A 27 5.67 9.79 -22.24
C ARG A 27 4.14 9.76 -22.33
N GLY A 28 3.61 9.94 -23.53
CA GLY A 28 2.18 9.86 -23.85
C GLY A 28 1.29 10.66 -22.89
N LYS A 29 0.17 10.04 -22.48
CA LYS A 29 -0.86 10.66 -21.61
C LYS A 29 -0.29 11.26 -20.31
N ALA A 30 0.75 10.66 -19.74
CA ALA A 30 1.38 11.18 -18.53
C ALA A 30 2.13 12.50 -18.80
N LYS A 31 2.89 12.58 -19.91
CA LYS A 31 3.57 13.82 -20.33
C LYS A 31 2.57 14.91 -20.67
N ASP A 32 1.50 14.57 -21.38
CA ASP A 32 0.46 15.52 -21.77
C ASP A 32 -0.27 16.11 -20.56
N ALA A 33 -0.58 15.28 -19.57
CA ALA A 33 -1.28 15.69 -18.37
C ALA A 33 -0.54 16.73 -17.51
N VAL A 34 0.79 16.77 -17.57
CA VAL A 34 1.62 17.72 -16.81
C VAL A 34 2.48 18.63 -17.71
N ARG A 35 2.16 18.72 -19.02
CA ARG A 35 2.95 19.46 -20.02
C ARG A 35 3.25 20.90 -19.60
N ASN A 36 2.22 21.62 -19.13
CA ASN A 36 2.37 23.00 -18.67
C ASN A 36 3.27 23.08 -17.43
N LEU A 37 3.13 22.13 -16.49
CA LEU A 37 4.00 22.07 -15.32
C LEU A 37 5.45 21.76 -15.70
N LEU A 38 5.71 20.91 -16.71
CA LEU A 38 7.06 20.65 -17.19
C LEU A 38 7.72 21.88 -17.83
N ASN A 39 6.94 22.79 -18.41
CA ASN A 39 7.44 23.99 -19.06
C ASN A 39 7.68 25.13 -18.06
N TYR A 40 6.80 25.29 -17.07
CA TYR A 40 6.80 26.48 -16.21
C TYR A 40 7.17 26.21 -14.74
N SER A 41 7.07 24.97 -14.25
CA SER A 41 7.47 24.64 -12.88
C SER A 41 8.99 24.62 -12.74
N LYS A 42 9.49 25.21 -11.65
CA LYS A 42 10.87 25.02 -11.17
C LYS A 42 10.99 23.94 -10.10
N ASN A 43 9.86 23.38 -9.66
CA ASN A 43 9.77 22.42 -8.58
C ASN A 43 9.31 21.07 -9.13
N SER A 44 10.17 20.07 -8.95
CA SER A 44 9.98 18.70 -9.43
C SER A 44 8.91 17.93 -8.63
N GLU A 45 8.74 18.23 -7.34
CA GLU A 45 7.70 17.68 -6.47
C GLU A 45 6.28 18.10 -6.91
N THR A 46 6.11 19.33 -7.40
CA THR A 46 4.82 19.82 -7.93
C THR A 46 4.35 18.98 -9.13
N VAL A 47 5.29 18.63 -10.03
CA VAL A 47 5.00 17.77 -11.18
C VAL A 47 4.66 16.35 -10.70
N MET A 48 5.43 15.81 -9.75
CA MET A 48 5.19 14.47 -9.21
C MET A 48 3.83 14.35 -8.52
N ASN A 49 3.45 15.36 -7.73
CA ASN A 49 2.14 15.41 -7.06
C ASN A 49 0.98 15.48 -8.07
N ALA A 50 1.14 16.24 -9.17
CA ALA A 50 0.13 16.30 -10.23
C ALA A 50 -0.04 14.96 -10.96
N LEU A 51 1.08 14.25 -11.20
CA LEU A 51 1.06 12.90 -11.75
C LEU A 51 0.39 11.91 -10.80
N GLU A 52 0.69 11.98 -9.51
CA GLU A 52 0.10 11.13 -8.50
C GLU A 52 -1.42 11.32 -8.39
N LYS A 53 -1.89 12.57 -8.42
CA LYS A 53 -3.34 12.86 -8.43
C LYS A 53 -4.06 12.28 -9.65
N ARG A 54 -3.42 12.29 -10.83
CA ARG A 54 -4.05 11.82 -12.09
C ARG A 54 -3.89 10.33 -12.36
N PHE A 55 -2.76 9.75 -11.96
CA PHE A 55 -2.35 8.39 -12.34
C PHE A 55 -2.09 7.47 -11.16
N GLY A 56 -1.93 8.01 -9.95
CA GLY A 56 -1.68 7.21 -8.75
C GLY A 56 -2.87 6.31 -8.39
N ARG A 57 -4.10 6.70 -8.77
CA ARG A 57 -5.36 5.96 -8.55
C ARG A 57 -5.37 5.22 -7.19
N PRO A 58 -5.09 5.90 -6.07
CA PRO A 58 -4.87 5.24 -4.78
C PRO A 58 -6.09 4.42 -4.34
N ASP A 59 -7.30 4.88 -4.66
CA ASP A 59 -8.53 4.16 -4.39
C ASP A 59 -8.65 2.85 -5.17
N ALA A 60 -8.31 2.86 -6.46
CA ALA A 60 -8.36 1.64 -7.27
C ALA A 60 -7.34 0.60 -6.79
N ILE A 61 -6.16 1.04 -6.38
CA ILE A 61 -5.13 0.16 -5.80
C ILE A 61 -5.61 -0.39 -4.46
N ALA A 62 -6.16 0.47 -3.59
CA ALA A 62 -6.70 0.01 -2.30
C ALA A 62 -7.83 -1.01 -2.47
N ILE A 63 -8.75 -0.79 -3.42
CA ILE A 63 -9.81 -1.75 -3.74
C ILE A 63 -9.23 -3.07 -4.25
N ALA A 64 -8.20 -3.03 -5.09
CA ALA A 64 -7.52 -4.24 -5.56
C ALA A 64 -6.86 -5.00 -4.40
N GLU A 65 -6.20 -4.31 -3.47
CA GLU A 65 -5.59 -4.93 -2.28
C GLU A 65 -6.64 -5.53 -1.34
N ILE A 66 -7.79 -4.87 -1.16
CA ILE A 66 -8.92 -5.43 -0.42
C ILE A 66 -9.46 -6.69 -1.12
N GLN A 67 -9.50 -6.69 -2.45
CA GLN A 67 -9.90 -7.88 -3.19
C GLN A 67 -8.86 -9.00 -3.06
N ASN A 68 -7.56 -8.71 -3.12
CA ASN A 68 -6.49 -9.66 -2.85
C ASN A 68 -6.65 -10.26 -1.45
N LEU A 69 -6.95 -9.43 -0.46
CA LEU A 69 -7.20 -9.88 0.91
C LEU A 69 -8.41 -10.82 0.98
N ARG A 70 -9.48 -10.54 0.23
CA ARG A 70 -10.67 -11.41 0.12
C ARG A 70 -10.40 -12.72 -0.61
N THR A 71 -9.49 -12.74 -1.58
CA THR A 71 -9.12 -13.96 -2.32
C THR A 71 -7.93 -14.70 -1.72
N LEU A 72 -7.27 -14.14 -0.71
CA LEU A 72 -6.12 -14.75 -0.03
C LEU A 72 -6.48 -16.17 0.43
N GLN A 73 -5.65 -17.16 0.09
CA GLN A 73 -5.98 -18.54 0.39
C GLN A 73 -5.80 -18.81 1.90
N ARG A 74 -6.68 -19.65 2.46
CA ARG A 74 -6.52 -20.13 3.82
C ARG A 74 -5.22 -20.97 3.89
N PRO A 75 -4.29 -20.67 4.83
CA PRO A 75 -3.09 -21.46 4.97
C PRO A 75 -3.42 -22.86 5.50
N THR A 76 -2.55 -23.81 5.22
CA THR A 76 -2.52 -25.12 5.89
C THR A 76 -1.85 -24.98 7.26
N ASP A 77 -1.89 -26.01 8.10
CA ASP A 77 -1.17 -26.02 9.39
C ASP A 77 0.36 -26.19 9.23
N SER A 78 0.88 -26.23 8.00
CA SER A 78 2.32 -26.26 7.76
C SER A 78 2.97 -24.88 8.02
N PRO A 79 4.15 -24.82 8.67
CA PRO A 79 4.82 -23.55 8.96
C PRO A 79 5.05 -22.68 7.72
N ASN A 80 5.46 -23.27 6.60
CA ASN A 80 5.73 -22.53 5.36
C ASN A 80 4.47 -21.84 4.82
N SER A 81 3.34 -22.55 4.80
CA SER A 81 2.07 -22.00 4.31
C SER A 81 1.57 -20.85 5.19
N ILE A 82 1.78 -20.93 6.51
CA ILE A 82 1.45 -19.86 7.45
C ILE A 82 2.35 -18.64 7.21
N CYS A 83 3.66 -18.84 7.00
CA CYS A 83 4.60 -17.76 6.71
C CYS A 83 4.26 -17.04 5.40
N GLU A 84 3.91 -17.78 4.33
CA GLU A 84 3.49 -17.20 3.05
C GLU A 84 2.22 -16.36 3.21
N PHE A 85 1.20 -16.91 3.89
CA PHE A 85 -0.02 -16.17 4.19
C PHE A 85 0.25 -14.89 4.99
N ALA A 86 1.09 -14.96 6.03
CA ALA A 86 1.45 -13.81 6.85
C ALA A 86 2.21 -12.74 6.05
N GLY A 87 3.11 -13.16 5.16
CA GLY A 87 3.85 -12.27 4.27
C GLY A 87 2.92 -11.50 3.32
N ASP A 88 2.04 -12.23 2.62
CA ASP A 88 1.06 -11.63 1.71
C ASP A 88 0.07 -10.71 2.44
N PHE A 89 -0.44 -11.15 3.59
CA PHE A 89 -1.30 -10.35 4.45
C PHE A 89 -0.61 -9.05 4.87
N THR A 90 0.62 -9.13 5.38
CA THR A 90 1.40 -7.96 5.84
C THR A 90 1.68 -7.01 4.69
N ASN A 91 1.96 -7.51 3.49
CA ASN A 91 2.14 -6.70 2.29
C ASN A 91 0.87 -5.90 1.96
N ILE A 92 -0.30 -6.54 1.99
CA ILE A 92 -1.59 -5.89 1.73
C ILE A 92 -1.86 -4.78 2.76
N ILE A 93 -1.72 -5.07 4.06
CA ILE A 93 -1.94 -4.07 5.12
C ILE A 93 -0.95 -2.91 4.97
N SER A 94 0.31 -3.21 4.67
CA SER A 94 1.34 -2.20 4.42
C SER A 94 1.02 -1.32 3.22
N SER A 95 0.52 -1.89 2.12
CA SER A 95 0.04 -1.14 0.94
C SER A 95 -1.09 -0.17 1.32
N LEU A 96 -2.10 -0.64 2.05
CA LEU A 96 -3.25 0.19 2.47
C LEU A 96 -2.82 1.36 3.37
N ARG A 97 -1.90 1.12 4.30
CA ARG A 97 -1.31 2.18 5.15
C ARG A 97 -0.53 3.20 4.33
N LYS A 98 0.34 2.74 3.41
CA LYS A 98 1.11 3.62 2.51
C LYS A 98 0.20 4.48 1.62
N LEU A 99 -0.95 3.96 1.22
CA LEU A 99 -1.96 4.70 0.45
C LEU A 99 -2.81 5.66 1.31
N LYS A 100 -2.62 5.67 2.64
CA LYS A 100 -3.45 6.41 3.61
C LYS A 100 -4.93 6.01 3.54
N LYS A 101 -5.20 4.73 3.29
CA LYS A 101 -6.54 4.14 3.15
C LYS A 101 -6.87 3.24 4.34
N GLU A 102 -6.44 3.64 5.52
CA GLU A 102 -6.59 2.87 6.76
C GLU A 102 -8.06 2.68 7.17
N TYR A 103 -8.98 3.52 6.71
CA TYR A 103 -10.41 3.34 6.97
C TYR A 103 -10.96 2.00 6.46
N TYR A 104 -10.37 1.38 5.42
CA TYR A 104 -10.75 0.02 5.02
C TYR A 104 -10.35 -1.04 6.04
N LEU A 105 -9.35 -0.76 6.89
CA LEU A 105 -8.86 -1.67 7.93
C LEU A 105 -9.82 -1.75 9.13
N TYR A 106 -10.73 -0.79 9.26
CA TYR A 106 -11.79 -0.78 10.27
C TYR A 106 -13.06 -1.51 9.80
N ASN A 107 -13.11 -1.98 8.54
CA ASN A 107 -14.32 -2.61 8.02
C ASN A 107 -14.52 -3.99 8.69
N PRO A 108 -15.63 -4.19 9.44
CA PRO A 108 -15.88 -5.44 10.16
C PRO A 108 -16.03 -6.66 9.24
N GLU A 109 -16.51 -6.45 8.00
CA GLU A 109 -16.59 -7.55 7.02
C GLU A 109 -15.21 -8.03 6.58
N ILE A 110 -14.24 -7.12 6.45
CA ILE A 110 -12.88 -7.47 6.07
C ILE A 110 -12.17 -8.16 7.23
N ILE A 111 -12.33 -7.66 8.45
CA ILE A 111 -11.83 -8.31 9.68
C ILE A 111 -12.36 -9.75 9.76
N LYS A 112 -13.67 -9.93 9.61
CA LYS A 112 -14.31 -11.25 9.62
C LYS A 112 -13.77 -12.14 8.51
N CYS A 113 -13.65 -11.63 7.28
CA CYS A 113 -13.12 -12.37 6.15
C CYS A 113 -11.68 -12.86 6.40
N THR A 114 -10.84 -12.05 7.02
CA THR A 114 -9.48 -12.45 7.41
C THR A 114 -9.49 -13.51 8.50
N LEU A 115 -10.31 -13.33 9.55
CA LEU A 115 -10.45 -14.32 10.62
C LEU A 115 -10.95 -15.66 10.09
N ASP A 116 -11.88 -15.68 9.15
CA ASP A 116 -12.40 -16.93 8.57
C ASP A 116 -11.33 -17.75 7.83
N LYS A 117 -10.22 -17.11 7.45
CA LYS A 117 -9.06 -17.76 6.82
C LYS A 117 -8.07 -18.32 7.82
N PHE A 118 -8.07 -17.86 9.07
CA PHE A 118 -7.17 -18.39 10.08
C PHE A 118 -7.48 -19.86 10.33
N THR A 119 -6.44 -20.67 10.53
CA THR A 119 -6.62 -22.03 11.02
C THR A 119 -7.14 -21.99 12.46
N SER A 120 -7.70 -23.09 12.96
CA SER A 120 -8.24 -23.14 14.33
C SER A 120 -7.15 -22.81 15.36
N ALA A 121 -5.91 -23.26 15.12
CA ALA A 121 -4.76 -22.94 15.96
C ALA A 121 -4.42 -21.44 15.94
N MET A 122 -4.44 -20.80 14.76
CA MET A 122 -4.23 -19.37 14.63
C MET A 122 -5.33 -18.56 15.33
N LYS A 123 -6.60 -18.96 15.19
CA LYS A 123 -7.73 -18.29 15.86
C LYS A 123 -7.58 -18.29 17.37
N TYR A 124 -7.25 -19.44 17.95
CA TYR A 124 -7.06 -19.57 19.39
C TYR A 124 -5.96 -18.61 19.89
N ARG A 125 -4.78 -18.65 19.26
CA ARG A 125 -3.66 -17.76 19.61
C ARG A 125 -3.98 -16.28 19.37
N TRP A 126 -4.73 -15.98 18.31
CA TRP A 126 -5.19 -14.63 18.02
C TRP A 126 -6.09 -14.09 19.13
N PHE A 127 -7.02 -14.89 19.65
CA PHE A 127 -7.90 -14.44 20.73
C PHE A 127 -7.09 -14.09 21.99
N ASP A 128 -6.15 -14.94 22.38
CA ASP A 128 -5.23 -14.67 23.51
C ASP A 128 -4.44 -13.38 23.28
N PHE A 129 -3.82 -13.22 22.11
CA PHE A 129 -3.06 -12.02 21.76
C PHE A 129 -3.92 -10.76 21.74
N SER A 130 -5.10 -10.82 21.11
CA SER A 130 -5.99 -9.66 20.92
C SER A 130 -6.56 -9.12 22.23
N ALA A 131 -6.72 -9.96 23.25
CA ALA A 131 -7.19 -9.57 24.57
C ALA A 131 -6.21 -8.63 25.29
N GLU A 132 -4.92 -8.72 24.96
CA GLU A 132 -3.86 -7.89 25.54
C GLU A 132 -3.62 -6.57 24.77
N GLN A 133 -4.25 -6.39 23.61
CA GLN A 133 -4.02 -5.23 22.73
C GLN A 133 -5.02 -4.08 22.96
N PRO A 134 -4.64 -2.82 22.65
CA PRO A 134 -5.56 -1.67 22.73
C PRO A 134 -6.79 -1.84 21.85
N GLN A 135 -7.98 -1.52 22.37
CA GLN A 135 -9.25 -1.66 21.64
C GLN A 135 -9.41 -0.64 20.50
N GLU A 136 -8.68 0.47 20.55
CA GLU A 136 -8.77 1.56 19.56
C GLU A 136 -8.04 1.24 18.24
N GLU A 137 -7.10 0.28 18.24
CA GLU A 137 -6.36 -0.11 17.05
C GLU A 137 -7.15 -1.14 16.22
N PRO A 138 -7.22 -1.01 14.88
CA PRO A 138 -7.86 -2.01 14.01
C PRO A 138 -7.28 -3.41 14.19
N ASP A 139 -8.16 -4.39 14.25
CA ASP A 139 -7.75 -5.79 14.37
C ASP A 139 -6.87 -6.26 13.21
N LEU A 140 -7.10 -5.77 11.99
CA LEU A 140 -6.23 -6.09 10.85
C LEU A 140 -4.79 -5.54 11.01
N ILE A 141 -4.61 -4.43 11.73
CA ILE A 141 -3.27 -3.89 12.01
C ILE A 141 -2.59 -4.72 13.08
N LYS A 142 -3.32 -5.11 14.13
CA LYS A 142 -2.82 -6.02 15.17
C LYS A 142 -2.46 -7.39 14.59
N MET A 143 -3.30 -7.96 13.72
CA MET A 143 -3.06 -9.22 13.02
C MET A 143 -1.79 -9.20 12.18
N ALA A 144 -1.39 -8.04 11.65
CA ALA A 144 -0.18 -7.91 10.85
C ALA A 144 1.11 -7.93 11.70
N ARG A 145 0.99 -7.84 13.03
CA ARG A 145 2.10 -7.93 13.99
C ARG A 145 2.09 -9.24 14.79
N PHE A 146 1.02 -10.04 14.65
CA PHE A 146 0.85 -11.36 15.24
C PHE A 146 1.66 -12.39 14.45
#